data_AF-A0A4P2Q248-F1
#
_entry.id   AF-A0A4P2Q248-F1
#
_cell.length_a   1.000
_cell.length_b   1.000
_cell.length_c   1.000
_cell.angle_alpha   90.00
_cell.angle_beta   90.00
_cell.angle_gamma   90.00
#
_symmetry.space_group_name_H-M   'P 1'
#
loop_
_entity.id
_entity.type
_entity.pdbx_description
1 polymer ?
#
loop_
_entity_poly.entity_id
_entity_poly.type
_entity_poly.pdbx_seq_one_letter_code
_entity_poly.pdbx_strand_id
1 'polypeptide(L)'
;MPDPTSGGALAAQRAEESVSVRFTRLMNASASRWGVLTDPPVVSLATGVFLFALLGALGRDAGPTVVRALGALAAAPIAVAVVASVALRGARREVVAWLARQPFPVENMNAVLNGLGEALEVTFAARAPGAAYRDASEASSAAAIPETGLLNAELEKVHPDVFVTGGVEDARTLDIRIGVVDSKRNPAVTNHRRYVRVRAIVERALVPLAERYPIQSVRVK
;
A
#
# COMPACT_ATOMS: atom_id res chain seq x y z
N MET A 1 34.90 -10.06 4.43
CA MET A 1 33.57 -10.28 3.82
C MET A 1 32.54 -9.67 4.74
N PRO A 2 31.64 -8.79 4.27
CA PRO A 2 30.55 -8.27 5.08
C PRO A 2 29.62 -9.42 5.50
N ASP A 3 29.24 -9.46 6.77
CA ASP A 3 28.38 -10.51 7.32
C ASP A 3 26.96 -10.36 6.72
N PRO A 4 26.44 -11.33 5.95
CA PRO A 4 25.12 -11.25 5.33
C PRO A 4 23.99 -11.10 6.37
N THR A 5 24.21 -11.52 7.62
CA THR A 5 23.25 -11.34 8.71
C THR A 5 23.10 -9.87 9.12
N SER A 6 24.16 -9.07 8.99
CA SER A 6 24.14 -7.64 9.33
C SER A 6 23.28 -6.82 8.35
N GLY A 7 23.33 -7.14 7.06
CA GLY A 7 22.53 -6.46 6.04
C GLY A 7 21.03 -6.73 6.19
N GLY A 8 20.65 -7.97 6.48
CA GLY A 8 19.27 -8.36 6.74
C GLY A 8 18.68 -7.71 7.98
N ALA A 9 19.45 -7.64 9.07
CA ALA A 9 19.03 -6.98 10.31
C ALA A 9 18.82 -5.47 10.11
N LEU A 10 19.72 -4.80 9.38
CA LEU A 10 19.60 -3.38 9.05
C LEU A 10 18.41 -3.09 8.12
N ALA A 11 18.09 -3.99 7.19
CA ALA A 11 16.91 -3.86 6.34
C ALA A 11 15.61 -4.01 7.15
N ALA A 12 15.57 -4.97 8.09
CA ALA A 12 14.44 -5.15 8.99
C ALA A 12 14.23 -3.93 9.90
N GLN A 13 15.30 -3.39 10.49
CA GLN A 13 15.22 -2.19 11.33
C GLN A 13 14.67 -0.98 10.56
N ARG A 14 15.21 -0.70 9.36
CA ARG A 14 14.71 0.39 8.50
C ARG A 14 13.25 0.20 8.11
N ALA A 15 12.85 -1.05 7.83
CA ALA A 15 11.46 -1.39 7.54
C ALA A 15 10.54 -1.11 8.74
N GLU A 16 11.00 -1.37 9.97
CA GLU A 16 10.26 -1.03 11.18
C GLU A 16 10.15 0.48 11.41
N GLU A 17 11.20 1.24 11.12
CA GLU A 17 11.23 2.71 11.23
C GLU A 17 10.36 3.41 10.16
N SER A 18 10.14 2.75 9.02
CA SER A 18 9.33 3.27 7.91
C SER A 18 7.81 3.23 8.15
N VAL A 19 7.38 2.56 9.23
CA VAL A 19 5.97 2.41 9.61
C VAL A 19 5.74 2.72 11.08
N SER A 20 4.50 2.98 11.47
CA SER A 20 4.18 3.22 12.87
C SER A 20 4.42 1.96 13.73
N VAL A 21 4.79 2.19 15.00
CA VAL A 21 4.94 1.12 16.00
C VAL A 21 3.62 0.38 16.21
N ARG A 22 2.49 1.11 16.15
CA ARG A 22 1.14 0.57 16.27
C ARG A 22 0.28 0.97 15.08
N PHE A 23 -0.26 -0.02 14.39
CA PHE A 23 -1.21 0.23 13.31
C PHE A 23 -2.58 0.57 13.89
N THR A 24 -3.16 1.66 13.40
CA THR A 24 -4.56 1.98 13.68
C THR A 24 -5.47 0.94 13.01
N ARG A 25 -6.76 0.94 13.35
CA ARG A 25 -7.74 0.08 12.67
C ARG A 25 -7.76 0.34 11.16
N LEU A 26 -7.67 1.61 10.76
CA LEU A 26 -7.62 2.02 9.35
C LEU A 26 -6.38 1.48 8.63
N MET A 27 -5.21 1.54 9.27
CA MET A 27 -3.97 1.01 8.68
C MET A 27 -4.03 -0.51 8.49
N ASN A 28 -4.54 -1.24 9.50
CA ASN A 28 -4.73 -2.68 9.41
C ASN A 28 -5.74 -3.05 8.30
N ALA A 29 -6.82 -2.28 8.17
CA ALA A 29 -7.81 -2.46 7.11
C ALA A 29 -7.22 -2.19 5.72
N SER A 30 -6.44 -1.13 5.56
CA SER A 30 -5.84 -0.74 4.28
C SER A 30 -4.83 -1.78 3.77
N ALA A 31 -4.10 -2.43 4.68
CA ALA A 31 -3.14 -3.47 4.32
C ALA A 31 -3.79 -4.80 3.85
N SER A 32 -5.12 -4.94 3.89
CA SER A 32 -5.81 -6.21 3.60
C SER A 32 -7.10 -6.06 2.82
N ARG A 33 -7.39 -7.03 1.94
CA ARG A 33 -8.65 -7.10 1.19
C ARG A 33 -9.89 -7.19 2.08
N TRP A 34 -9.72 -7.71 3.30
CA TRP A 34 -10.81 -7.89 4.26
C TRP A 34 -11.10 -6.64 5.08
N GLY A 35 -10.30 -5.57 4.93
CA GLY A 35 -10.47 -4.32 5.67
C GLY A 35 -11.86 -3.68 5.49
N VAL A 36 -12.48 -3.86 4.32
CA VAL A 36 -13.84 -3.36 4.04
C VAL A 36 -14.90 -3.94 4.98
N LEU A 37 -14.70 -5.15 5.51
CA LEU A 37 -15.61 -5.77 6.47
C LEU A 37 -15.56 -5.13 7.86
N THR A 38 -14.59 -4.25 8.09
CA THR A 38 -14.43 -3.49 9.34
C THR A 38 -14.87 -2.03 9.20
N ASP A 39 -15.33 -1.62 8.01
CA ASP A 39 -15.74 -0.26 7.70
C ASP A 39 -17.09 0.07 8.37
N PRO A 40 -17.18 1.08 9.26
CA PRO A 40 -18.40 1.34 10.02
C PRO A 40 -19.63 1.65 9.16
N PRO A 41 -19.57 2.47 8.08
CA PRO A 41 -20.65 2.58 7.11
C PRO A 41 -21.16 1.24 6.55
N VAL A 42 -20.26 0.35 6.13
CA VAL A 42 -20.64 -0.96 5.56
C VAL A 42 -21.33 -1.84 6.59
N VAL A 43 -20.75 -1.93 7.79
CA VAL A 43 -21.31 -2.73 8.90
C VAL A 43 -22.66 -2.18 9.34
N SER A 44 -22.79 -0.85 9.45
CA SER A 44 -24.03 -0.18 9.84
C SER A 44 -25.15 -0.40 8.83
N LEU A 45 -24.84 -0.27 7.53
CA LEU A 45 -25.83 -0.49 6.46
C LEU A 45 -26.33 -1.94 6.46
N ALA A 46 -25.42 -2.90 6.51
CA ALA A 46 -25.77 -4.33 6.55
C ALA A 46 -26.62 -4.66 7.80
N THR A 47 -26.19 -4.19 8.97
CA THR A 47 -26.93 -4.38 10.23
C THR A 47 -28.32 -3.76 10.16
N GLY A 48 -28.43 -2.53 9.64
CA GLY A 48 -29.70 -1.82 9.51
C GLY A 48 -30.71 -2.55 8.63
N VAL A 49 -30.29 -3.08 7.48
CA VAL A 49 -31.16 -3.85 6.58
C VAL A 49 -31.77 -5.06 7.29
N PHE A 50 -30.94 -5.84 8.00
CA PHE A 50 -31.43 -7.01 8.73
C PHE A 50 -32.27 -6.63 9.95
N LEU A 51 -31.95 -5.52 10.62
CA LEU A 51 -32.73 -5.01 11.73
C LEU A 51 -34.13 -4.57 11.27
N PHE A 52 -34.26 -3.87 10.14
CA PHE A 52 -35.56 -3.52 9.58
C PHE A 52 -36.39 -4.75 9.20
N ALA A 53 -35.75 -5.78 8.63
CA ALA A 53 -36.42 -7.05 8.34
C ALA A 53 -36.92 -7.74 9.63
N LEU A 54 -36.10 -7.77 10.67
CA LEU A 54 -36.47 -8.31 11.98
C LEU A 54 -37.65 -7.55 12.59
N LEU A 55 -37.60 -6.22 12.62
CA LEU A 55 -38.69 -5.38 13.13
C LEU A 55 -39.98 -5.57 12.34
N GLY A 56 -39.89 -5.67 11.01
CA GLY A 56 -41.03 -5.95 10.14
C GLY A 56 -41.63 -7.34 10.35
N ALA A 57 -40.83 -8.34 10.72
CA ALA A 57 -41.29 -9.67 11.07
C ALA A 57 -42.00 -9.68 12.44
N LEU A 58 -41.44 -8.98 13.43
CA LEU A 58 -42.05 -8.80 14.74
C LEU A 58 -43.39 -8.06 14.64
N GLY A 59 -43.47 -7.00 13.84
CA GLY A 59 -44.72 -6.24 13.64
C GLY A 59 -45.80 -6.98 12.85
N ARG A 60 -45.50 -8.16 12.29
CA ARG A 60 -46.46 -9.04 11.61
C ARG A 60 -46.71 -10.36 12.35
N ASP A 61 -46.31 -10.44 13.62
CA ASP A 61 -46.45 -11.64 14.44
C ASP A 61 -45.84 -12.90 13.80
N ALA A 62 -44.71 -12.74 13.11
CA ALA A 62 -44.00 -13.86 12.50
C ALA A 62 -43.62 -14.91 13.55
N GLY A 63 -43.61 -16.18 13.14
CA GLY A 63 -43.30 -17.29 14.04
C GLY A 63 -41.92 -17.17 14.70
N PRO A 64 -41.72 -17.77 15.90
CA PRO A 64 -40.51 -17.60 16.71
C PRO A 64 -39.23 -18.04 15.99
N THR A 65 -39.31 -19.02 15.09
CA THR A 65 -38.18 -19.45 14.26
C THR A 65 -37.69 -18.35 13.31
N VAL A 66 -38.63 -17.62 12.68
CA VAL A 66 -38.31 -16.53 11.75
C VAL A 66 -37.64 -15.37 12.50
N VAL A 67 -38.20 -15.00 13.66
CA VAL A 67 -37.64 -13.96 14.52
C VAL A 67 -36.22 -14.30 14.96
N ARG A 68 -35.96 -15.55 15.39
CA ARG A 68 -34.62 -15.99 15.78
C ARG A 68 -33.63 -15.95 14.61
N ALA A 69 -34.04 -16.41 13.43
CA ALA A 69 -33.19 -16.39 12.24
C ALA A 69 -32.82 -14.96 11.84
N LEU A 70 -33.80 -14.05 11.78
CA LEU A 70 -33.55 -12.64 11.48
C LEU A 70 -32.74 -11.94 12.55
N GLY A 71 -32.92 -12.29 13.83
CA GLY A 71 -32.09 -11.81 14.93
C GLY A 71 -30.62 -12.20 14.78
N ALA A 72 -30.35 -13.46 14.43
CA ALA A 72 -28.99 -13.93 14.14
C ALA A 72 -28.39 -13.20 12.93
N LEU A 73 -29.17 -12.99 11.86
CA LEU A 73 -28.72 -12.24 10.68
C LEU A 73 -28.45 -10.76 11.00
N ALA A 74 -29.23 -10.13 11.89
CA ALA A 74 -28.97 -8.76 12.32
C ALA A 74 -27.67 -8.62 13.12
N ALA A 75 -27.30 -9.63 13.91
CA ALA A 75 -26.03 -9.65 14.65
C ALA A 75 -24.82 -10.06 13.78
N ALA A 76 -25.04 -10.77 12.67
CA ALA A 76 -23.98 -11.36 11.87
C ALA A 76 -22.95 -10.35 11.31
N PRO A 77 -23.33 -9.17 10.75
CA PRO A 77 -22.35 -8.18 10.27
C PRO A 77 -21.40 -7.69 11.36
N ILE A 78 -21.90 -7.52 12.60
CA ILE A 78 -21.09 -7.11 13.75
C ILE A 78 -20.10 -8.21 14.12
N ALA A 79 -20.56 -9.46 14.18
CA ALA A 79 -19.69 -10.60 14.47
C ALA A 79 -18.59 -10.74 13.42
N VAL A 80 -18.92 -10.62 12.13
CA VAL A 80 -17.95 -10.62 11.02
C VAL A 80 -16.93 -9.50 11.17
N ALA A 81 -17.37 -8.27 11.49
CA ALA A 81 -16.47 -7.13 11.69
C ALA A 81 -15.49 -7.34 12.85
N VAL A 82 -15.95 -7.96 13.95
CA VAL A 82 -15.10 -8.30 15.10
C VAL A 82 -14.06 -9.35 14.71
N VAL A 83 -14.48 -10.44 14.05
CA VAL A 83 -13.58 -11.50 13.60
C VAL A 83 -12.55 -10.96 12.62
N ALA A 84 -12.97 -10.17 11.63
CA ALA A 84 -12.09 -9.51 10.68
C ALA A 84 -11.09 -8.59 11.40
N SER A 85 -11.55 -7.78 12.36
CA SER A 85 -10.66 -6.89 13.14
C SER A 85 -9.58 -7.65 13.91
N VAL A 86 -9.89 -8.84 14.44
CA VAL A 86 -8.90 -9.69 15.11
C VAL A 86 -7.92 -10.30 14.10
N ALA A 87 -8.42 -10.81 12.99
CA ALA A 87 -7.60 -11.39 11.92
C ALA A 87 -6.60 -10.37 11.33
N LEU A 88 -6.98 -9.09 11.28
CA LEU A 88 -6.16 -8.01 10.74
C LEU A 88 -5.06 -7.50 11.70
N ARG A 89 -4.99 -7.98 12.95
CA ARG A 89 -3.93 -7.56 13.90
C ARG A 89 -2.52 -7.93 13.44
N GLY A 90 -2.39 -8.91 12.55
CA GLY A 90 -1.10 -9.34 11.97
C GLY A 90 -0.58 -8.44 10.85
N ALA A 91 -1.38 -7.50 10.33
CA ALA A 91 -1.08 -6.77 9.10
C ALA A 91 0.26 -5.99 9.16
N ARG A 92 0.61 -5.40 10.32
CA ARG A 92 1.91 -4.72 10.48
C ARG A 92 3.08 -5.64 10.17
N ARG A 93 3.06 -6.87 10.65
CA ARG A 93 4.17 -7.82 10.44
C ARG A 93 4.33 -8.13 8.95
N GLU A 94 3.23 -8.27 8.23
CA GLU A 94 3.26 -8.50 6.79
C GLU A 94 3.81 -7.31 6.01
N VAL A 95 3.41 -6.08 6.38
CA VAL A 95 3.93 -4.85 5.76
C VAL A 95 5.44 -4.71 6.03
N VAL A 96 5.88 -4.88 7.29
CA VAL A 96 7.30 -4.81 7.65
C VAL A 96 8.10 -5.90 6.93
N ALA A 97 7.60 -7.13 6.90
CA ALA A 97 8.25 -8.23 6.19
C ALA A 97 8.34 -7.96 4.69
N TRP A 98 7.33 -7.31 4.10
CA TRP A 98 7.38 -6.89 2.71
C TRP A 98 8.41 -5.79 2.48
N LEU A 99 8.44 -4.75 3.31
CA LEU A 99 9.41 -3.64 3.24
C LEU A 99 10.85 -4.14 3.37
N ALA A 100 11.11 -5.07 4.31
CA ALA A 100 12.45 -5.61 4.57
C ALA A 100 13.03 -6.43 3.41
N ARG A 101 12.19 -6.88 2.46
CA ARG A 101 12.63 -7.64 1.28
C ARG A 101 12.95 -6.76 0.07
N GLN A 102 12.67 -5.46 0.13
CA GLN A 102 12.92 -4.58 -1.01
C GLN A 102 14.42 -4.26 -1.13
N PRO A 103 14.96 -4.13 -2.36
CA PRO A 103 16.38 -3.86 -2.58
C PRO A 103 16.79 -2.42 -2.20
N PHE A 104 15.81 -1.52 -2.05
CA PHE A 104 15.98 -0.14 -1.61
C PHE A 104 14.94 0.18 -0.51
N PRO A 105 15.23 1.16 0.37
CA PRO A 105 14.28 1.56 1.40
C PRO A 105 13.02 2.18 0.78
N VAL A 106 11.85 1.76 1.30
CA VAL A 106 10.55 2.35 1.00
C VAL A 106 10.03 3.04 2.26
N GLU A 107 10.07 4.36 2.24
CA GLU A 107 9.84 5.22 3.40
C GLU A 107 8.40 5.76 3.45
N ASN A 108 7.97 6.15 4.64
CA ASN A 108 6.68 6.80 4.91
C ASN A 108 5.45 5.99 4.45
N MET A 109 5.50 4.66 4.54
CA MET A 109 4.37 3.80 4.14
C MET A 109 3.08 4.08 4.94
N ASN A 110 3.20 4.73 6.10
CA ASN A 110 2.07 5.25 6.87
C ASN A 110 1.18 6.21 6.08
N ALA A 111 1.71 6.98 5.15
CA ALA A 111 0.92 7.90 4.33
C ALA A 111 -0.10 7.14 3.47
N VAL A 112 0.32 6.07 2.79
CA VAL A 112 -0.57 5.20 2.01
C VAL A 112 -1.57 4.47 2.91
N LEU A 113 -1.10 3.91 4.03
CA LEU A 113 -1.96 3.14 4.95
C LEU A 113 -3.02 3.99 5.66
N ASN A 114 -2.79 5.30 5.80
CA ASN A 114 -3.77 6.26 6.31
C ASN A 114 -4.61 6.91 5.21
N GLY A 115 -4.36 6.57 3.93
CA GLY A 115 -5.10 7.13 2.80
C GLY A 115 -4.68 8.53 2.37
N LEU A 116 -3.50 8.99 2.79
CA LEU A 116 -2.95 10.30 2.44
C LEU A 116 -1.93 10.25 1.30
N GLY A 117 -1.28 9.11 1.08
CA GLY A 117 -0.19 9.01 0.10
C GLY A 117 -0.70 8.91 -1.34
N GLU A 118 -0.51 9.93 -2.16
CA GLU A 118 -1.01 9.97 -3.54
C GLU A 118 0.08 9.83 -4.61
N ALA A 119 1.33 10.02 -4.20
CA ALA A 119 2.49 9.93 -5.06
C ALA A 119 3.66 9.20 -4.38
N LEU A 120 4.65 8.84 -5.19
CA LEU A 120 5.93 8.31 -4.77
C LEU A 120 7.03 9.23 -5.29
N GLU A 121 7.94 9.63 -4.40
CA GLU A 121 9.21 10.24 -4.78
C GLU A 121 10.25 9.14 -4.87
N VAL A 122 10.88 8.98 -6.03
CA VAL A 122 11.95 8.01 -6.26
C VAL A 122 13.26 8.76 -6.40
N THR A 123 14.19 8.52 -5.47
CA THR A 123 15.52 9.11 -5.47
C THR A 123 16.52 8.12 -6.04
N PHE A 124 17.24 8.51 -7.08
CA PHE A 124 18.27 7.68 -7.72
C PHE A 124 19.66 7.96 -7.13
N ALA A 125 20.46 6.92 -6.95
CA ALA A 125 21.78 7.06 -6.35
C ALA A 125 22.74 7.84 -7.26
N ALA A 126 23.59 8.66 -6.65
CA ALA A 126 24.74 9.23 -7.34
C ALA A 126 25.82 8.16 -7.55
N ARG A 127 26.54 8.23 -8.67
CA ARG A 127 27.73 7.39 -8.88
C ARG A 127 28.79 7.73 -7.83
N ALA A 128 29.47 6.72 -7.29
CA ALA A 128 30.60 6.94 -6.40
C ALA A 128 31.70 7.74 -7.13
N PRO A 129 32.29 8.78 -6.50
CA PRO A 129 33.39 9.52 -7.10
C PRO A 129 34.60 8.59 -7.32
N GLY A 130 35.09 8.50 -8.56
CA GLY A 130 36.28 7.72 -8.92
C GLY A 130 36.06 6.45 -9.76
N ALA A 131 34.82 6.08 -10.07
CA ALA A 131 34.55 5.00 -11.02
C ALA A 131 34.83 5.49 -12.46
N ALA A 132 36.02 5.16 -12.99
CA ALA A 132 36.43 5.52 -14.33
C ALA A 132 35.42 5.02 -15.37
N TYR A 133 35.06 5.90 -16.32
CA TYR A 133 34.32 5.50 -17.51
C TYR A 133 35.21 4.57 -18.34
N ARG A 134 34.71 3.37 -18.69
CA ARG A 134 35.43 2.52 -19.64
C ARG A 134 35.26 3.06 -21.06
N ASP A 135 34.13 3.72 -21.36
CA ASP A 135 33.84 4.34 -22.65
C ASP A 135 33.05 5.66 -22.55
N ALA A 136 33.16 6.51 -23.57
CA ALA A 136 32.47 7.80 -23.68
C ALA A 136 30.93 7.67 -23.78
N SER A 137 30.38 6.50 -24.12
CA SER A 137 28.93 6.24 -24.06
C SER A 137 28.46 5.85 -22.66
N GLU A 138 29.33 5.29 -21.81
CA GLU A 138 29.03 5.09 -20.38
C GLU A 138 29.04 6.41 -19.61
N ALA A 139 29.77 7.43 -20.10
CA ALA A 139 29.76 8.81 -19.60
C ALA A 139 28.36 9.37 -19.41
N SER A 140 27.45 9.00 -20.31
CA SER A 140 26.06 9.43 -20.31
C SER A 140 25.13 8.54 -19.48
N SER A 141 25.52 7.30 -19.12
CA SER A 141 24.62 6.32 -18.47
C SER A 141 24.83 6.17 -16.96
N ALA A 142 26.03 6.46 -16.46
CA ALA A 142 26.41 6.02 -15.11
C ALA A 142 25.98 6.94 -13.95
N ALA A 143 25.31 8.05 -14.27
CA ALA A 143 24.66 8.96 -13.33
C ALA A 143 23.20 9.22 -13.73
N ALA A 144 22.66 8.43 -14.67
CA ALA A 144 21.44 8.73 -15.37
C ALA A 144 20.21 8.48 -14.48
N ILE A 145 19.36 9.48 -14.40
CA ILE A 145 17.95 9.28 -14.08
C ILE A 145 17.34 8.64 -15.33
N PRO A 146 16.48 7.60 -15.21
CA PRO A 146 15.82 7.03 -16.38
C PRO A 146 15.01 8.12 -17.09
N GLU A 147 15.05 8.12 -18.42
CA GLU A 147 14.19 9.01 -19.19
C GLU A 147 12.72 8.77 -18.82
N THR A 148 11.97 9.86 -18.67
CA THR A 148 10.55 9.83 -18.28
C THR A 148 9.73 8.91 -19.18
N GLY A 149 10.00 8.87 -20.48
CA GLY A 149 9.33 7.98 -21.43
C GLY A 149 9.55 6.49 -21.13
N LEU A 150 10.79 6.11 -20.79
CA LEU A 150 11.13 4.74 -20.42
C LEU A 150 10.44 4.35 -19.11
N LEU A 151 10.49 5.22 -18.10
CA LEU A 151 9.83 4.94 -16.82
C LEU A 151 8.31 4.84 -17.00
N ASN A 152 7.68 5.75 -17.74
CA ASN A 152 6.25 5.68 -18.02
C ASN A 152 5.86 4.39 -18.75
N ALA A 153 6.68 3.89 -19.68
CA ALA A 153 6.43 2.60 -20.34
C ALA A 153 6.46 1.41 -19.37
N GLU A 154 7.30 1.45 -18.32
CA GLU A 154 7.31 0.43 -17.27
C GLU A 154 6.12 0.59 -16.30
N LEU A 155 5.75 1.83 -15.96
CA LEU A 155 4.61 2.12 -15.09
C LEU A 155 3.27 1.76 -15.73
N GLU A 156 3.12 1.95 -17.03
CA GLU A 156 1.92 1.58 -17.78
C GLU A 156 1.62 0.07 -17.72
N LYS A 157 2.67 -0.77 -17.66
CA LYS A 157 2.53 -2.22 -17.44
C LYS A 157 1.94 -2.58 -16.07
N VAL A 158 2.03 -1.65 -15.10
CA VAL A 158 1.36 -1.77 -13.80
C VAL A 158 -0.07 -1.27 -13.91
N HIS A 159 -0.27 -0.05 -14.42
CA HIS A 159 -1.59 0.54 -14.68
C HIS A 159 -1.49 1.84 -15.50
N PRO A 160 -2.45 2.15 -16.39
CA PRO A 160 -2.43 3.37 -17.22
C PRO A 160 -2.43 4.69 -16.43
N ASP A 161 -3.12 4.74 -15.27
CA ASP A 161 -3.16 5.95 -14.44
C ASP A 161 -1.88 6.20 -13.60
N VAL A 162 -0.85 5.35 -13.73
CA VAL A 162 0.43 5.51 -13.03
C VAL A 162 1.43 6.13 -13.99
N PHE A 163 1.88 7.33 -13.69
CA PHE A 163 2.82 8.06 -14.55
C PHE A 163 3.66 9.03 -13.73
N VAL A 164 4.81 9.40 -14.30
CA VAL A 164 5.70 10.43 -13.78
C VAL A 164 5.05 11.80 -13.95
N THR A 165 4.90 12.53 -12.85
CA THR A 165 4.34 13.89 -12.84
C THR A 165 5.39 14.98 -12.89
N GLY A 166 6.64 14.65 -12.56
CA GLY A 166 7.75 15.60 -12.55
C GLY A 166 8.99 15.00 -11.92
N GLY A 167 9.97 15.86 -11.65
CA GLY A 167 11.21 15.48 -11.00
C GLY A 167 12.11 16.69 -10.80
N VAL A 168 13.10 16.55 -9.93
CA VAL A 168 14.15 17.54 -9.74
C VAL A 168 15.45 16.87 -10.14
N GLU A 169 15.96 17.23 -11.32
CA GLU A 169 17.13 16.60 -11.93
C GLU A 169 18.38 16.74 -11.04
N ASP A 170 18.61 17.94 -10.49
CA ASP A 170 19.71 18.21 -9.56
C ASP A 170 19.64 17.35 -8.29
N ALA A 171 18.42 17.06 -7.80
CA ALA A 171 18.17 16.22 -6.64
C ALA A 171 18.04 14.73 -7.00
N ARG A 172 18.07 14.39 -8.30
CA ARG A 172 17.89 13.04 -8.84
C ARG A 172 16.60 12.37 -8.38
N THR A 173 15.52 13.15 -8.32
CA THR A 173 14.21 12.67 -7.90
C THR A 173 13.22 12.64 -9.06
N LEU A 174 12.38 11.61 -9.09
CA LEU A 174 11.18 11.57 -9.94
C LEU A 174 9.95 11.37 -9.08
N ASP A 175 8.91 12.14 -9.37
CA ASP A 175 7.60 12.03 -8.73
C ASP A 175 6.67 11.19 -9.60
N ILE A 176 6.12 10.12 -9.02
CA ILE A 176 5.24 9.16 -9.67
C ILE A 176 3.86 9.24 -9.02
N ARG A 177 2.82 9.50 -9.82
CA ARG A 177 1.43 9.43 -9.37
C ARG A 177 0.97 7.98 -9.26
N ILE A 178 0.29 7.62 -8.17
CA ILE A 178 -0.20 6.24 -7.93
C ILE A 178 -1.44 5.90 -8.77
N GLY A 179 -2.26 6.89 -9.12
CA GLY A 179 -3.39 6.69 -10.03
C GLY A 179 -4.54 5.87 -9.44
N VAL A 180 -5.01 6.25 -8.25
CA VAL A 180 -6.21 5.66 -7.62
C VAL A 180 -7.19 6.78 -7.31
N VAL A 181 -8.41 6.64 -7.82
CA VAL A 181 -9.51 7.59 -7.58
C VAL A 181 -10.10 7.36 -6.19
N ASP A 182 -10.21 8.44 -5.41
CA ASP A 182 -10.76 8.37 -4.06
C ASP A 182 -12.27 8.15 -4.05
N SER A 183 -12.71 7.09 -3.35
CA SER A 183 -14.13 6.91 -3.03
C SER A 183 -14.42 7.44 -1.63
N LYS A 184 -15.12 8.58 -1.56
CA LYS A 184 -15.62 9.15 -0.28
C LYS A 184 -16.58 8.21 0.46
N ARG A 185 -17.21 7.28 -0.26
CA ARG A 185 -18.20 6.34 0.30
C ARG A 185 -17.56 5.07 0.85
N ASN A 186 -16.33 4.75 0.43
CA ASN A 186 -15.60 3.57 0.88
C ASN A 186 -14.09 3.85 0.92
N PRO A 187 -13.62 4.57 1.95
CA PRO A 187 -12.21 4.94 2.09
C PRO A 187 -11.33 3.70 2.29
N ALA A 188 -11.80 2.67 3.01
CA ALA A 188 -11.02 1.45 3.25
C ALA A 188 -10.66 0.71 1.95
N VAL A 189 -11.60 0.57 1.01
CA VAL A 189 -11.33 -0.05 -0.30
C VAL A 189 -10.36 0.79 -1.12
N THR A 190 -10.52 2.12 -1.09
CA THR A 190 -9.63 3.04 -1.80
C THR A 190 -8.20 2.93 -1.30
N ASN A 191 -8.02 2.99 0.03
CA ASN A 191 -6.71 2.87 0.66
C ASN A 191 -6.07 1.51 0.38
N HIS A 192 -6.87 0.44 0.38
CA HIS A 192 -6.39 -0.89 0.01
C HIS A 192 -5.91 -0.96 -1.43
N ARG A 193 -6.68 -0.40 -2.39
CA ARG A 193 -6.28 -0.34 -3.80
C ARG A 193 -4.98 0.43 -3.98
N ARG A 194 -4.84 1.55 -3.29
CA ARG A 194 -3.63 2.37 -3.28
C ARG A 194 -2.43 1.61 -2.71
N TYR A 195 -2.60 0.93 -1.58
CA TYR A 195 -1.57 0.07 -1.01
C TYR A 195 -1.12 -1.03 -1.98
N VAL A 196 -2.06 -1.76 -2.58
CA VAL A 196 -1.77 -2.79 -3.59
C VAL A 196 -1.06 -2.18 -4.80
N ARG A 197 -1.48 -0.98 -5.24
CA ARG A 197 -0.86 -0.29 -6.36
C ARG A 197 0.58 0.10 -6.07
N VAL A 198 0.87 0.67 -4.90
CA VAL A 198 2.24 1.01 -4.49
C VAL A 198 3.12 -0.23 -4.45
N ARG A 199 2.62 -1.34 -3.87
CA ARG A 199 3.35 -2.60 -3.89
C ARG A 199 3.66 -3.06 -5.31
N ALA A 200 2.69 -2.98 -6.22
CA ALA A 200 2.88 -3.35 -7.62
C ALA A 200 3.86 -2.43 -8.35
N ILE A 201 3.83 -1.11 -8.10
CA ILE A 201 4.80 -0.16 -8.66
C ILE A 201 6.21 -0.53 -8.21
N VAL A 202 6.40 -0.75 -6.90
CA VAL A 202 7.70 -1.14 -6.35
C VAL A 202 8.17 -2.46 -6.93
N GLU A 203 7.39 -3.53 -6.81
CA GLU A 203 7.80 -4.90 -7.17
C GLU A 203 7.96 -5.10 -8.68
N ARG A 204 7.09 -4.49 -9.50
CA ARG A 204 7.02 -4.77 -10.95
C ARG A 204 7.69 -3.72 -11.82
N ALA A 205 7.82 -2.48 -11.36
CA ALA A 205 8.47 -1.42 -12.12
C ALA A 205 9.82 -1.04 -11.50
N LEU A 206 9.83 -0.66 -10.21
CA LEU A 206 11.04 -0.07 -9.60
C LEU A 206 12.12 -1.09 -9.26
N VAL A 207 11.75 -2.30 -8.80
CA VAL A 207 12.73 -3.36 -8.51
C VAL A 207 13.50 -3.78 -9.78
N PRO A 208 12.85 -4.10 -10.92
CA PRO A 208 13.58 -4.36 -12.16
C PRO A 208 14.35 -3.14 -12.68
N LEU A 209 13.82 -1.93 -12.48
CA LEU A 209 14.50 -0.70 -12.91
C LEU A 209 15.79 -0.46 -12.11
N ALA A 210 15.81 -0.83 -10.82
CA ALA A 210 16.95 -0.64 -9.93
C ALA A 210 18.20 -1.41 -10.37
N GLU A 211 18.06 -2.46 -11.18
CA GLU A 211 19.18 -3.20 -11.78
C GLU A 211 19.97 -2.34 -12.78
N ARG A 212 19.27 -1.42 -13.48
CA ARG A 212 19.84 -0.53 -14.50
C ARG A 212 20.09 0.87 -13.98
N TYR A 213 19.21 1.37 -13.11
CA TYR A 213 19.23 2.71 -12.55
C TYR A 213 19.16 2.60 -11.03
N PRO A 214 20.31 2.56 -10.33
CA PRO A 214 20.34 2.33 -8.89
C PRO A 214 19.45 3.31 -8.12
N ILE A 215 18.50 2.77 -7.36
CA ILE A 215 17.57 3.56 -6.55
C ILE A 215 18.14 3.69 -5.13
N GLN A 216 18.24 4.91 -4.63
CA GLN A 216 18.66 5.21 -3.28
C GLN A 216 17.51 5.05 -2.28
N SER A 217 16.33 5.59 -2.60
CA SER A 217 15.14 5.47 -1.75
C SER A 217 13.86 5.72 -2.54
N VAL A 218 12.75 5.20 -2.02
CA VAL A 218 11.40 5.53 -2.47
C VAL A 218 10.62 6.05 -1.29
N ARG A 219 10.09 7.26 -1.37
CA ARG A 219 9.31 7.87 -0.31
C ARG A 219 7.87 8.08 -0.74
N VAL A 220 6.93 7.60 0.06
CA VAL A 220 5.52 7.91 -0.17
C VAL A 220 5.25 9.37 0.21
N LYS A 221 4.64 10.13 -0.70
CA LYS A 221 4.16 11.50 -0.51
C LYS A 221 2.66 11.49 -0.26
#